data_AF-A0A9N7Z872-F1
#
_entry.id   AF-A0A9N7Z872-F1
#
_cell.length_a   1.000
_cell.length_b   1.000
_cell.length_c   1.000
_cell.angle_alpha   90.00
_cell.angle_beta   90.00
_cell.angle_gamma   90.00
#
_symmetry.space_group_name_H-M   'P 1'
#
loop_
_entity.id
_entity.type
_entity.pdbx_description
1 polymer ?
#
loop_
_entity_poly.entity_id
_entity_poly.type
_entity_poly.pdbx_seq_one_letter_code
_entity_poly.pdbx_strand_id
1 'polypeptide(L)'
;MTFDRLLHRLIRRCKDFASTSGPVPVGLVNMSEEQTVSLVDVLEEDEELEEEASAVLAGSDSDHCSYPQGYVKRQALYACNTCTPKGGEAAGVCLACSYKCHEGHDLFELYTKR
;
A
#
# COMPACT_ATOMS: atom_id res chain seq x y z
N MET A 1 9.82 19.50 -1.87
CA MET A 1 9.91 19.25 -0.41
C MET A 1 8.56 18.90 0.24
N THR A 2 7.44 18.89 -0.50
CA THR A 2 6.10 18.51 -0.02
C THR A 2 5.80 17.02 -0.16
N PHE A 3 6.45 16.35 -1.13
CA PHE A 3 6.21 14.95 -1.46
C PHE A 3 6.67 13.97 -0.36
N ASP A 4 7.82 14.26 0.24
CA ASP A 4 8.38 13.52 1.37
C ASP A 4 7.47 13.57 2.61
N ARG A 5 6.83 14.74 2.86
CA ARG A 5 5.93 14.92 4.02
C ARG A 5 4.61 14.17 3.87
N LEU A 6 4.11 13.99 2.64
CA LEU A 6 2.93 13.16 2.36
C LEU A 6 3.25 11.67 2.54
N LEU A 7 4.38 11.21 1.99
CA LEU A 7 4.83 9.83 2.15
C LEU A 7 5.09 9.46 3.62
N HIS A 8 5.73 10.35 4.39
CA HIS A 8 5.99 10.12 5.82
C HIS A 8 4.71 10.18 6.68
N ARG A 9 3.69 10.96 6.27
CA ARG A 9 2.36 10.98 6.90
C ARG A 9 1.57 9.70 6.61
N LEU A 10 1.64 9.19 5.38
CA LEU A 10 0.99 7.95 4.94
C LEU A 10 1.62 6.71 5.59
N ILE A 11 2.96 6.63 5.65
CA ILE A 11 3.67 5.55 6.36
C ILE A 11 3.33 5.54 7.85
N ARG A 12 3.18 6.71 8.49
CA ARG A 12 2.72 6.79 9.89
C ARG A 12 1.27 6.32 10.05
N ARG A 13 0.36 6.75 9.15
CA ARG A 13 -1.06 6.39 9.22
C ARG A 13 -1.30 4.89 8.99
N CYS A 14 -0.53 4.23 8.11
CA CYS A 14 -0.53 2.77 7.97
C CYS A 14 -0.01 2.03 9.22
N LYS A 15 1.01 2.58 9.90
CA LYS A 15 1.55 1.96 11.14
C LYS A 15 0.57 2.08 12.31
N ASP A 16 -0.22 3.14 12.34
CA ASP A 16 -1.31 3.33 13.30
C ASP A 16 -2.51 2.42 12.96
N PHE A 17 -2.82 2.19 11.68
CA PHE A 17 -3.88 1.28 11.22
C PHE A 17 -3.57 -0.20 11.48
N ALA A 18 -2.31 -0.62 11.33
CA ALA A 18 -1.89 -1.99 11.63
C ALA A 18 -1.98 -2.36 13.13
N SER A 19 -2.19 -1.37 14.01
CA SER A 19 -2.23 -1.55 15.47
C SER A 19 -3.65 -1.66 16.04
N THR A 20 -4.70 -1.43 15.23
CA THR A 20 -6.12 -1.52 15.68
C THR A 20 -6.86 -2.76 15.17
N SER A 21 -6.15 -3.79 14.70
CA SER A 21 -6.70 -5.11 14.35
C SER A 21 -7.14 -5.94 15.57
N GLY A 22 -7.77 -5.30 16.55
CA GLY A 22 -8.58 -5.97 17.56
C GLY A 22 -9.99 -6.20 17.01
N PRO A 23 -10.66 -7.32 17.36
CA PRO A 23 -12.09 -7.47 17.04
C PRO A 23 -12.85 -6.30 17.65
N VAL A 24 -13.65 -5.62 16.83
CA VAL A 24 -14.55 -4.55 17.27
C VAL A 24 -15.46 -5.15 18.34
N PRO A 25 -15.47 -4.65 19.59
CA PRO A 25 -16.41 -5.14 20.58
C PRO A 25 -17.81 -4.73 20.13
N VAL A 26 -18.57 -5.71 19.66
CA VAL A 26 -20.00 -5.55 19.38
C VAL A 26 -20.70 -5.43 20.73
N GLY A 27 -20.86 -4.20 21.23
CA GLY A 27 -21.65 -3.95 22.44
C GLY A 27 -21.29 -2.68 23.19
N LEU A 28 -21.78 -1.54 22.73
CA LEU A 28 -22.68 -0.64 23.49
C LEU A 28 -23.06 0.53 22.55
N VAL A 29 -24.13 0.36 21.77
CA VAL A 29 -24.71 1.48 21.00
C VAL A 29 -25.39 2.44 21.98
N ASN A 30 -24.76 3.57 22.27
CA ASN A 30 -25.43 4.70 22.91
C ASN A 30 -26.38 5.34 21.89
N MET A 31 -27.68 5.37 22.21
CA MET A 31 -28.71 6.00 21.40
C MET A 31 -28.75 7.51 21.65
N SER A 32 -27.94 8.27 20.92
CA SER A 32 -28.20 9.69 20.65
C SER A 32 -27.59 10.06 19.31
N GLU A 33 -28.48 10.45 18.39
CA GLU A 33 -28.24 10.87 17.00
C GLU A 33 -28.09 9.70 16.02
N GLU A 34 -29.17 9.45 15.27
CA GLU A 34 -29.11 8.72 14.00
C GLU A 34 -28.13 9.49 13.10
N GLN A 35 -26.89 9.03 13.04
CA GLN A 35 -25.85 9.66 12.23
C GLN A 35 -26.17 9.36 10.76
N THR A 36 -27.03 10.17 10.19
CA THR A 36 -27.40 10.11 8.78
C THR A 36 -26.26 10.73 7.98
N VAL A 37 -25.62 9.93 7.13
CA VAL A 37 -24.58 10.39 6.20
C VAL A 37 -25.24 10.70 4.85
N SER A 38 -24.84 11.79 4.19
CA SER A 38 -25.34 12.08 2.85
C SER A 38 -24.73 11.11 1.85
N LEU A 39 -25.48 10.75 0.79
CA LEU A 39 -24.92 10.01 -0.33
C LEU A 39 -23.74 10.75 -0.97
N VAL A 40 -23.74 12.09 -0.95
CA VAL A 40 -22.63 12.90 -1.48
C VAL A 40 -21.37 12.69 -0.65
N ASP A 41 -21.48 12.71 0.68
CA ASP A 41 -20.33 12.52 1.58
C ASP A 41 -19.70 11.13 1.36
N VAL A 42 -20.51 10.09 1.14
CA VAL A 42 -20.01 8.74 0.84
C VAL A 42 -19.23 8.69 -0.48
N LEU A 43 -19.73 9.35 -1.53
CA LEU A 43 -19.06 9.37 -2.83
C LEU A 43 -17.74 10.14 -2.79
N GLU A 44 -17.70 11.24 -2.04
CA GLU A 44 -16.47 12.02 -1.83
C GLU A 44 -15.44 11.21 -1.03
N GLU A 45 -15.85 10.52 0.03
CA GLU A 45 -14.99 9.62 0.80
C GLU A 45 -14.44 8.46 -0.05
N ASP A 46 -15.28 7.84 -0.90
CA ASP A 46 -14.85 6.76 -1.80
C ASP A 46 -13.79 7.24 -2.80
N GLU A 47 -13.97 8.42 -3.41
CA GLU A 47 -13.00 9.01 -4.35
C GLU A 47 -11.64 9.26 -3.66
N GLU A 48 -11.65 9.82 -2.44
CA GLU A 48 -10.43 10.03 -1.66
C GLU A 48 -9.70 8.72 -1.35
N LEU A 49 -10.44 7.67 -0.99
CA LEU A 49 -9.88 6.34 -0.70
C LEU A 49 -9.29 5.68 -1.96
N GLU A 50 -9.96 5.81 -3.10
CA GLU A 50 -9.47 5.30 -4.39
C GLU A 50 -8.18 6.00 -4.84
N GLU A 51 -8.10 7.33 -4.65
CA GLU A 51 -6.90 8.10 -4.93
C GLU A 51 -5.72 7.69 -4.04
N GLU A 52 -5.98 7.46 -2.74
CA GLU A 52 -4.96 7.00 -1.79
C GLU A 52 -4.45 5.60 -2.18
N ALA A 53 -5.34 4.67 -2.49
CA ALA A 53 -4.98 3.33 -2.95
C ALA A 53 -4.16 3.38 -4.26
N SER A 54 -4.59 4.21 -5.20
CA SER A 54 -3.90 4.43 -6.48
C SER A 54 -2.54 5.07 -6.30
N ALA A 55 -2.32 5.88 -5.25
CA ALA A 55 -1.00 6.45 -4.98
C ALA A 55 0.04 5.38 -4.59
N VAL A 56 -0.40 4.27 -3.99
CA VAL A 56 0.46 3.20 -3.46
C VAL A 56 0.64 2.06 -4.47
N LEU A 57 -0.43 1.61 -5.12
CA LEU A 57 -0.42 0.36 -5.89
C LEU A 57 -0.73 0.50 -7.39
N ALA A 58 -0.97 1.71 -7.91
CA ALA A 58 -1.38 1.87 -9.31
C ALA A 58 -0.39 1.29 -10.32
N GLY A 59 -0.85 0.34 -11.14
CA GLY A 59 -0.01 -0.32 -12.14
C GLY A 59 0.86 -1.46 -11.59
N SER A 60 0.49 -2.00 -10.43
CA SER A 60 1.06 -3.24 -9.90
C SER A 60 0.08 -4.39 -10.12
N ASP A 61 0.46 -5.36 -10.95
CA ASP A 61 -0.30 -6.59 -11.15
C ASP A 61 0.19 -7.67 -10.16
N SER A 62 -0.74 -8.42 -9.55
CA SER A 62 -0.41 -9.57 -8.69
C SER A 62 -0.03 -10.81 -9.49
N ASP A 63 -0.52 -10.93 -10.72
CA ASP A 63 -0.37 -12.14 -11.54
C ASP A 63 0.69 -12.01 -12.62
N HIS A 64 0.89 -10.82 -13.17
CA HIS A 64 1.74 -10.61 -14.32
C HIS A 64 2.94 -9.75 -13.94
N CYS A 65 4.14 -10.22 -14.30
CA CYS A 65 5.35 -9.42 -14.13
C CYS A 65 5.30 -8.20 -15.05
N SER A 66 5.54 -7.01 -14.50
CA SER A 66 5.57 -5.76 -15.27
C SER A 66 6.92 -5.52 -15.97
N TYR A 67 7.97 -6.26 -15.62
CA TYR A 67 9.29 -6.15 -16.25
C TYR A 67 9.27 -6.14 -17.79
N PRO A 68 8.54 -7.04 -18.49
CA PRO A 68 8.41 -6.98 -19.95
C PRO A 68 7.65 -5.75 -20.48
N GLN A 69 6.84 -5.09 -19.65
CA GLN A 69 6.09 -3.89 -20.02
C GLN A 69 6.98 -2.63 -20.01
N GLY A 70 8.21 -2.73 -19.46
CA GLY A 70 9.16 -1.63 -19.39
C GLY A 70 8.89 -0.68 -18.22
N TYR A 71 9.01 0.62 -18.47
CA TYR A 71 8.89 1.63 -17.42
C TYR A 71 7.42 1.90 -17.06
N VAL A 72 7.06 1.59 -15.80
CA VAL A 72 5.71 1.82 -15.24
C VAL A 72 5.78 2.96 -14.23
N LYS A 73 4.96 4.00 -14.42
CA LYS A 73 5.06 5.28 -13.69
C LYS A 73 4.81 5.22 -12.18
N ARG A 74 4.02 4.25 -11.68
CA ARG A 74 3.58 4.17 -10.27
C ARG A 74 3.64 2.75 -9.70
N GLN A 75 4.62 1.97 -10.15
CA GLN A 75 4.70 0.58 -9.72
C GLN A 75 5.25 0.45 -8.29
N ALA A 76 4.59 -0.35 -7.46
CA ALA A 76 5.14 -0.77 -6.17
C ALA A 76 6.33 -1.72 -6.39
N LEU A 77 7.46 -1.39 -5.76
CA LEU A 77 8.68 -2.19 -5.83
C LEU A 77 9.00 -2.80 -4.47
N TYR A 78 9.63 -3.97 -4.51
CA TYR A 78 10.06 -4.74 -3.35
C TYR A 78 11.56 -5.02 -3.47
N ALA A 79 12.33 -4.87 -2.41
CA ALA A 79 13.72 -5.32 -2.36
C ALA A 79 13.80 -6.68 -1.69
N CYS A 80 14.54 -7.61 -2.29
CA CYS A 80 14.75 -8.93 -1.72
C CYS A 80 16.13 -9.05 -1.08
N ASN A 81 16.19 -9.08 0.25
CA ASN A 81 17.44 -9.16 1.00
C ASN A 81 18.08 -10.55 0.90
N THR A 82 17.29 -11.62 0.82
CA THR A 82 17.81 -12.98 0.62
C THR A 82 18.50 -13.17 -0.74
N CYS A 83 18.01 -12.47 -1.77
CA CYS A 83 18.56 -12.55 -3.13
C CYS A 83 19.63 -11.48 -3.41
N THR A 84 19.86 -10.56 -2.48
CA THR A 84 20.88 -9.53 -2.63
C THR A 84 22.27 -10.12 -2.35
N PRO A 85 23.20 -10.12 -3.32
CA PRO A 85 24.55 -10.63 -3.09
C PRO A 85 25.30 -9.75 -2.08
N LYS A 86 26.18 -10.34 -1.27
CA LYS A 86 26.97 -9.62 -0.27
C LYS A 86 27.88 -8.57 -0.95
N GLY A 87 27.56 -7.29 -0.74
CA GLY A 87 28.28 -6.15 -1.33
C GLY A 87 27.71 -5.65 -2.67
N GLY A 88 26.57 -6.17 -3.12
CA GLY A 88 25.82 -5.64 -4.27
C GLY A 88 24.67 -4.73 -3.84
N GLU A 89 24.14 -3.98 -4.80
CA GLU A 89 22.90 -3.21 -4.62
C GLU A 89 21.69 -4.14 -4.65
N ALA A 90 20.72 -3.91 -3.77
CA ALA A 90 19.48 -4.67 -3.76
C ALA A 90 18.67 -4.38 -5.03
N ALA A 91 18.40 -5.42 -5.81
CA ALA A 91 17.53 -5.31 -6.98
C ALA A 91 16.06 -5.21 -6.55
N GLY A 92 15.31 -4.33 -7.21
CA GLY A 92 13.87 -4.22 -7.03
C GLY A 92 13.11 -5.26 -7.85
N VAL A 93 12.08 -5.87 -7.24
CA VAL A 93 11.15 -6.80 -7.87
C VAL A 93 9.72 -6.26 -7.82
N CYS A 94 8.90 -6.65 -8.80
CA CYS A 94 7.49 -6.26 -8.87
C CYS A 94 6.60 -7.06 -7.90
N LEU A 95 5.36 -6.62 -7.70
CA LEU A 95 4.35 -7.31 -6.90
C LEU A 95 4.11 -8.76 -7.35
N ALA A 96 3.95 -9.03 -8.64
CA ALA A 96 3.79 -10.42 -9.09
C ALA A 96 5.00 -11.30 -8.75
N CYS A 97 6.21 -10.75 -8.81
CA CYS A 97 7.43 -11.48 -8.48
C CYS A 97 7.59 -11.73 -6.98
N SER A 98 7.10 -10.82 -6.11
CA SER A 98 7.11 -11.06 -4.67
C SER A 98 6.28 -12.29 -4.31
N TYR A 99 5.11 -12.47 -4.94
CA TYR A 99 4.24 -13.62 -4.70
C TYR A 99 4.69 -14.90 -5.40
N LYS A 100 5.22 -14.84 -6.63
CA LYS A 100 5.50 -16.06 -7.41
C LYS A 100 6.93 -16.58 -7.29
N CYS A 101 7.91 -15.68 -7.20
CA CYS A 101 9.33 -16.04 -7.26
C CYS A 101 10.06 -15.83 -5.92
N HIS A 102 9.51 -14.97 -5.06
CA HIS A 102 10.12 -14.61 -3.78
C HIS A 102 9.19 -14.90 -2.59
N GLU A 103 8.29 -15.87 -2.76
CA GLU A 103 7.46 -16.35 -1.65
C GLU A 103 8.35 -16.93 -0.55
N GLY A 104 8.19 -16.44 0.68
CA GLY A 104 9.00 -16.86 1.83
C GLY A 104 10.40 -16.24 1.92
N HIS A 105 10.75 -15.28 1.06
CA HIS A 105 11.96 -14.48 1.20
C HIS A 105 11.78 -13.25 2.09
N ASP A 106 12.90 -12.71 2.58
CA ASP A 106 12.95 -11.45 3.32
C ASP A 106 12.82 -10.28 2.33
N LEU A 107 11.58 -9.82 2.15
CA LEU A 107 11.19 -8.76 1.23
C LEU A 107 10.88 -7.46 1.98
N PHE A 108 11.38 -6.34 1.45
CA PHE A 108 11.10 -4.99 1.94
C PHE A 108 10.31 -4.19 0.92
N GLU A 109 9.21 -3.60 1.34
CA GLU A 109 8.40 -2.70 0.51
C GLU A 109 9.12 -1.37 0.31
N LEU A 110 9.47 -1.06 -0.94
CA LEU A 110 10.11 0.19 -1.34
C LEU A 110 9.12 1.24 -1.86
N TYR A 111 7.83 0.89 -1.96
CA TYR A 111 6.76 1.71 -2.52
C TYR A 111 7.05 2.18 -3.96
N THR A 112 6.33 3.19 -4.43
CA THR A 112 6.43 3.68 -5.80
C THR A 112 7.65 4.56 -6.00
N LYS A 113 8.57 4.14 -6.88
CA LYS A 113 9.72 4.95 -7.30
C LYS A 113 9.27 5.94 -8.38
N ARG A 114 9.54 7.23 -8.18
CA ARG A 114 9.26 8.32 -9.13
C ARG A 114 10.48 8.69 -9.95
#